data_AF-A0A679FW24-F1
#
_entry.id   AF-A0A679FW24-F1
#
_cell.length_a   1.000
_cell.length_b   1.000
_cell.length_c   1.000
_cell.angle_alpha   90.00
_cell.angle_beta   90.00
_cell.angle_gamma   90.00
#
_symmetry.space_group_name_H-M   'P 1'
#
loop_
_entity.id
_entity.type
_entity.pdbx_description
1 polymer ?
#
loop_
_entity_poly.entity_id
_entity_poly.type
_entity_poly.pdbx_seq_one_letter_code
_entity_poly.pdbx_strand_id
1 'polypeptide(L)' 'MADIAFPVARLHDGTLRQLQQLEQRLREETGEEIVLVAYQRKTIDEGETKR' A
#
# COMPACT_ATOMS: atom_id res chain seq x y z
N MET A 1 -1.75 20.04 17.28
CA MET A 1 -1.26 18.76 16.74
C MET A 1 -1.34 18.86 15.23
N ALA A 2 -0.20 18.89 14.54
CA ALA A 2 -0.21 18.85 13.08
C ALA A 2 -0.65 17.45 12.67
N ASP A 3 -1.73 17.35 11.90
CA ASP A 3 -2.18 16.10 11.31
C ASP A 3 -1.10 15.67 10.30
N ILE A 4 -0.26 14.71 10.68
CA ILE A 4 0.80 14.19 9.81
C ILE A 4 0.10 13.29 8.79
N ALA A 5 -0.45 13.91 7.75
CA ALA A 5 -1.00 13.19 6.62
C ALA A 5 0.16 12.64 5.79
N PHE A 6 0.52 11.38 6.02
CA PHE A 6 1.43 10.67 5.13
C PHE A 6 0.73 10.50 3.78
N PRO A 7 1.32 10.96 2.66
CA PRO A 7 0.71 10.79 1.35
C PRO A 7 0.62 9.30 1.03
N VAL A 8 -0.61 8.79 0.93
CA VAL A 8 -0.87 7.39 0.55
C VAL A 8 -1.12 7.34 -0.95
N ALA A 9 -0.27 6.63 -1.69
CA ALA A 9 -0.47 6.37 -3.10
C ALA A 9 -1.64 5.41 -3.31
N ARG A 10 -2.52 5.68 -4.29
CA ARG A 10 -3.56 4.74 -4.70
C ARG A 10 -2.96 3.70 -5.63
N LEU A 11 -2.78 2.49 -5.11
CA LEU A 11 -2.22 1.38 -5.86
C LEU A 11 -3.35 0.58 -6.53
N HIS A 12 -3.24 0.37 -7.82
CA HIS A 12 -4.04 -0.62 -8.55
C HIS A 12 -3.29 -1.95 -8.53
N ASP A 13 -3.97 -3.08 -8.77
CA ASP A 13 -3.36 -4.41 -8.70
C ASP A 13 -2.12 -4.56 -9.61
N GLY A 14 -2.12 -3.90 -10.77
CA GLY A 14 -0.96 -3.86 -11.67
C GLY A 14 0.24 -3.11 -11.07
N THR A 15 -0.01 -2.01 -10.37
CA THR A 15 1.02 -1.20 -9.71
C THR A 15 1.65 -1.93 -8.53
N LEU A 16 0.87 -2.73 -7.78
CA LEU A 16 1.39 -3.51 -6.66
C LEU A 16 2.45 -4.52 -7.13
N ARG A 17 2.20 -5.20 -8.27
CA ARG A 17 3.16 -6.15 -8.85
C ARG A 17 4.46 -5.46 -9.27
N GLN A 18 4.36 -4.27 -9.87
CA GLN A 18 5.52 -3.48 -10.27
C GLN A 18 6.37 -3.07 -9.05
N LEU A 19 5.71 -2.66 -7.96
CA LEU A 19 6.41 -2.32 -6.71
C LEU A 19 7.11 -3.53 -6.09
N GLN A 20 6.49 -4.71 -6.12
CA GLN A 20 7.13 -5.95 -5.67
C GLN A 20 8.36 -6.31 -6.53
N GLN A 21 8.27 -6.15 -7.85
CA GLN A 21 9.41 -6.37 -8.75
C GLN A 21 10.55 -5.38 -8.50
N LEU A 22 10.21 -4.12 -8.22
CA LEU A 22 11.19 -3.08 -7.88
C LEU A 22 11.87 -3.39 -6.55
N GLU A 23 11.10 -3.76 -5.54
CA GLU A 23 11.62 -4.13 -4.21
C GLU A 23 12.63 -5.28 -4.31
N GLN A 24 12.28 -6.34 -5.05
CA GLN A 24 13.16 -7.48 -5.26
C GLN A 24 14.50 -7.06 -5.89
N ARG A 25 14.46 -6.20 -6.92
CA ARG A 25 15.69 -5.70 -7.57
C ARG A 25 16.55 -4.88 -6.62
N LEU A 26 15.94 -3.98 -5.86
CA LEU A 26 16.67 -3.14 -4.91
C LEU A 26 17.31 -3.98 -3.81
N ARG A 27 16.59 -4.99 -3.29
CA ARG A 27 17.13 -5.93 -2.30
C ARG A 27 18.34 -6.69 -2.83
N GLU A 28 18.30 -7.13 -4.08
CA GLU A 28 19.41 -7.81 -4.74
C GLU A 28 20.62 -6.89 -4.96
N GLU A 29 20.38 -5.62 -5.30
CA GLU A 29 21.42 -4.63 -5.57
C GLU A 29 22.09 -4.11 -4.29
N THR A 30 21.33 -3.84 -3.23
CA THR A 30 21.84 -3.19 -2.02
C THR A 30 22.18 -4.17 -0.90
N GLY A 31 21.59 -5.37 -0.92
CA GLY A 31 21.68 -6.32 0.20
C GLY A 31 20.93 -5.85 1.45
N GLU A 32 20.10 -4.80 1.33
CA GLU A 32 19.33 -4.24 2.43
C GLU A 32 17.93 -4.83 2.50
N GLU A 33 17.35 -4.85 3.71
CA GLU A 33 15.97 -5.25 3.91
C GLU A 33 15.02 -4.10 3.55
N ILE A 34 14.12 -4.34 2.59
CA ILE A 34 13.12 -3.35 2.16
C ILE A 34 11.72 -3.85 2.53
N VAL A 35 11.01 -3.04 3.31
CA VAL A 35 9.65 -3.35 3.78
C VAL A 35 8.63 -2.50 3.04
N LEU A 36 7.79 -3.14 2.23
CA LEU A 36 6.64 -2.51 1.59
C LEU A 36 5.38 -2.66 2.46
N VAL A 37 4.79 -1.55 2.86
CA VAL A 37 3.54 -1.52 3.62
C VAL A 37 2.41 -1.00 2.72
N ALA A 38 1.43 -1.86 2.42
CA ALA A 38 0.25 -1.51 1.62
C ALA A 38 -1.02 -1.90 2.38
N TYR A 39 -2.03 -1.03 2.33
CA TYR A 39 -3.33 -1.26 2.98
C TYR A 39 -4.41 -1.32 1.92
N GLN A 40 -5.17 -2.42 1.91
CA GLN A 40 -6.38 -2.49 1.11
C GLN A 40 -7.50 -1.80 1.88
N ARG A 41 -8.02 -0.70 1.32
CA ARG A 41 -9.23 -0.08 1.85
C ARG A 41 -10.43 -0.94 1.44
N LYS A 42 -10.82 -1.88 2.31
CA LYS A 42 -12.14 -2.51 2.18
C LYS A 42 -13.16 -1.42 2.45
N THR A 43 -13.88 -0.97 1.43
CA THR A 43 -15.18 -0.33 1.67
C THR A 43 -15.99 -1.37 2.44
N ILE A 44 -16.19 -1.11 3.73
CA ILE A 44 -17.33 -1.70 4.42
C ILE A 44 -18.50 -1.14 3.65
N ASP A 45 -19.07 -1.97 2.76
CA ASP A 45 -20.38 -1.68 2.23
C ASP A 45 -21.27 -1.63 3.48
N GLU A 46 -21.71 -0.43 3.84
CA GLU A 46 -22.64 -0.19 4.95
C GLU A 46 -24.01 -0.76 4.55
N GLY A 47 -24.07 -2.08 4.40
CA GLY A 47 -25.31 -2.84 4.49
C GLY A 47 -25.73 -2.85 5.95
N GLU A 48 -26.27 -1.73 6.42
CA GLU A 48 -27.29 -1.63 7.48
C GLU A 48 -27.69 -0.16 7.68
N THR A 49 -28.28 0.43 6.63
CA THR A 49 -29.23 1.51 6.84
C THR A 49 -30.38 0.95 7.66
N LYS A 50 -30.44 1.40 8.92
CA LYS A 50 -31.57 1.29 9.84
C LYS A 50 -32.92 1.43 9.11
N ARG A 51 -33.78 0.41 9.19
CA ARG A 51 -35.15 0.48 9.72
C ARG A 51 -35.89 -0.85 9.61
#